data_AF-A0A174DQX2-F1
#
_entry.id   AF-A0A174DQX2-F1
#
_cell.length_a   1.000
_cell.length_b   1.000
_cell.length_c   1.000
_cell.angle_alpha   90.00
_cell.angle_beta   90.00
_cell.angle_gamma   90.00
#
_symmetry.space_group_name_H-M   'P 1'
#
loop_
_entity.id
_entity.type
_entity.pdbx_description
1 polymer ?
#
loop_
_entity_poly.entity_id
_entity_poly.type
_entity_poly.pdbx_seq_one_letter_code
_entity_poly.pdbx_strand_id
1 'polypeptide(L)'
;MTLEALRKDMVAAMKAKDKTTKDAVSSLVSAVKKAAIDEGCREDVPEALVDRVILKEMKTVKEQLDTCPESRDDLRAEYQARYDVIAKYAPQQMSAEEIRTYLEEKFADVLATKNKGQIMKAVMGDLKGKADGKLINQVVADICK
;
A
#
# COMPACT_ATOMS: atom_id res chain seq x y z
N MET A 1 -7.40 6.94 -6.78
CA MET A 1 -7.18 8.20 -6.02
C MET A 1 -6.41 9.16 -6.91
N THR A 2 -6.72 10.47 -6.93
CA THR A 2 -6.01 11.43 -7.80
C THR A 2 -4.97 12.27 -7.05
N LEU A 3 -3.93 12.73 -7.76
CA LEU A 3 -2.93 13.65 -7.20
C LEU A 3 -3.57 14.99 -6.75
N GLU A 4 -4.59 15.45 -7.46
CA GLU A 4 -5.33 16.66 -7.10
C GLU A 4 -6.10 16.50 -5.80
N ALA A 5 -6.74 15.34 -5.57
CA ALA A 5 -7.42 15.03 -4.32
C ALA A 5 -6.44 15.07 -3.13
N LEU A 6 -5.27 14.44 -3.25
CA LEU A 6 -4.23 14.50 -2.21
C LEU A 6 -3.78 15.94 -1.92
N ARG A 7 -3.61 16.78 -2.94
CA ARG A 7 -3.26 18.20 -2.73
C ARG A 7 -4.36 18.97 -2.02
N LYS A 8 -5.62 18.71 -2.36
CA LYS A 8 -6.77 19.34 -1.71
C LYS A 8 -6.82 18.98 -0.21
N ASP A 9 -6.58 17.71 0.11
CA ASP A 9 -6.57 17.24 1.49
C ASP A 9 -5.36 17.74 2.28
N MET A 10 -4.20 17.90 1.63
CA MET A 10 -3.06 18.59 2.23
C MET A 10 -3.40 20.02 2.64
N VAL A 11 -4.15 20.76 1.79
CA VAL A 11 -4.60 22.13 2.11
C VAL A 11 -5.65 22.12 3.22
N ALA A 12 -6.57 21.15 3.22
CA ALA A 12 -7.53 20.98 4.30
C ALA A 12 -6.84 20.72 5.64
N ALA A 13 -5.84 19.83 5.67
CA ALA A 13 -5.03 19.55 6.85
C ALA A 13 -4.26 20.79 7.34
N MET A 14 -3.71 21.59 6.42
CA MET A 14 -3.08 22.88 6.77
C MET A 14 -4.06 23.83 7.46
N LYS A 15 -5.29 23.96 6.95
CA LYS A 15 -6.33 24.81 7.56
C LYS A 15 -6.80 24.29 8.91
N ALA A 16 -6.89 22.97 9.06
CA ALA A 16 -7.25 22.30 10.30
C ALA A 16 -6.11 22.29 11.34
N LYS A 17 -4.91 22.76 10.99
CA LYS A 17 -3.68 22.67 11.81
C LYS A 17 -3.31 21.23 12.18
N ASP A 18 -3.74 20.26 11.38
CA ASP A 18 -3.38 18.85 11.54
C ASP A 18 -1.99 18.64 10.91
N LYS A 19 -0.96 18.80 11.74
CA LYS A 19 0.44 18.68 11.32
C LYS A 19 0.75 17.28 10.79
N THR A 20 0.27 16.24 11.47
CA THR A 20 0.54 14.84 11.11
C THR A 20 -0.03 14.52 9.73
N THR A 21 -1.30 14.84 9.50
CA THR A 21 -1.93 14.61 8.18
C THR A 21 -1.24 15.43 7.11
N LYS A 22 -0.95 16.70 7.38
CA LYS A 22 -0.28 17.58 6.43
C LYS A 22 1.10 17.07 6.03
N ASP A 23 1.93 16.60 6.97
CA ASP A 23 3.27 16.11 6.69
C ASP A 23 3.26 14.75 5.95
N ALA A 24 2.33 13.86 6.32
CA ALA A 24 2.13 12.57 5.65
C ALA A 24 1.64 12.77 4.19
N VAL A 25 0.60 13.58 3.98
CA VAL A 25 0.03 13.83 2.65
C VAL A 25 1.01 14.64 1.77
N SER A 26 1.75 15.60 2.33
CA SER A 26 2.79 16.33 1.60
C SER A 26 3.90 15.40 1.11
N SER A 27 4.27 14.41 1.92
CA SER A 27 5.24 13.38 1.55
C SER A 27 4.71 12.49 0.42
N LEU A 28 3.44 12.05 0.50
CA LEU A 28 2.78 11.31 -0.57
C LEU A 28 2.75 12.09 -1.89
N VAL A 29 2.32 13.36 -1.86
CA VAL A 29 2.28 14.23 -3.06
C VAL A 29 3.65 14.35 -3.70
N SER A 30 4.71 14.46 -2.89
CA SER A 30 6.09 14.57 -3.36
C SER A 30 6.57 13.26 -3.98
N ALA A 31 6.27 12.12 -3.35
CA ALA A 31 6.59 10.80 -3.87
C ALA A 31 5.87 10.51 -5.20
N VAL A 32 4.60 10.89 -5.32
CA VAL A 32 3.82 10.73 -6.55
C VAL A 32 4.39 11.58 -7.67
N LYS A 33 4.69 12.86 -7.40
CA LYS A 33 5.34 13.75 -8.38
C LYS A 33 6.68 13.19 -8.85
N LYS A 34 7.49 12.67 -7.94
CA LYS A 34 8.77 12.05 -8.28
C LYS A 34 8.57 10.84 -9.19
N ALA A 35 7.67 9.92 -8.82
CA ALA A 35 7.35 8.76 -9.64
C ALA A 35 6.81 9.16 -11.03
N ALA A 36 6.03 10.22 -11.12
CA ALA A 36 5.50 10.72 -12.39
C ALA A 36 6.60 11.32 -13.29
N ILE A 37 7.59 11.98 -12.69
CA ILE A 37 8.78 12.45 -13.42
C ILE A 37 9.60 11.26 -13.92
N ASP A 38 9.86 10.29 -13.04
CA ASP A 38 10.65 9.09 -13.36
C ASP A 38 10.01 8.27 -14.49
N GLU A 39 8.68 8.25 -14.59
CA GLU A 39 7.92 7.56 -15.64
C GLU A 39 7.52 8.43 -16.83
N GLY A 40 7.91 9.71 -16.84
CA GLY A 40 7.61 10.63 -17.95
C GLY A 40 6.14 11.04 -18.07
N CYS A 41 5.31 10.79 -17.05
CA CYS A 41 3.88 11.13 -17.01
C CYS A 41 3.60 12.34 -16.08
N ARG A 42 4.54 13.28 -15.98
CA ARG A 42 4.43 14.46 -15.10
C ARG A 42 3.20 15.31 -15.39
N GLU A 43 2.82 15.44 -16.65
CA GLU A 43 1.70 16.31 -17.08
C GLU A 43 0.33 15.66 -16.86
N ASP A 44 0.26 14.34 -16.97
CA ASP A 44 -0.96 13.55 -16.75
C ASP A 44 -0.63 12.35 -15.87
N VAL A 45 -0.76 12.54 -14.55
CA VAL A 45 -0.40 11.54 -13.55
C VAL A 45 -1.54 10.51 -13.43
N PRO A 46 -1.34 9.25 -13.87
CA PRO A 46 -2.41 8.26 -13.84
C PRO A 46 -2.79 7.90 -12.39
N GLU A 47 -4.08 7.65 -12.13
CA GLU A 47 -4.54 7.21 -10.80
C GLU A 47 -3.84 5.94 -10.34
N ALA A 48 -3.58 5.00 -11.26
CA ALA A 48 -2.85 3.78 -10.96
C ALA A 48 -1.41 4.04 -10.46
N LEU A 49 -0.76 5.11 -10.94
CA LEU A 49 0.54 5.54 -10.44
C LEU A 49 0.41 6.09 -9.01
N VAL A 50 -0.61 6.91 -8.76
CA VAL A 50 -0.91 7.47 -7.43
C VAL A 50 -1.13 6.34 -6.43
N ASP A 51 -2.04 5.43 -6.73
CA ASP A 51 -2.38 4.29 -5.86
C ASP A 51 -1.14 3.42 -5.59
N ARG A 52 -0.34 3.12 -6.62
CA ARG A 52 0.90 2.35 -6.48
C ARG A 52 1.92 3.04 -5.57
N VAL A 53 2.06 4.35 -5.67
CA VAL A 53 2.96 5.13 -4.79
C VAL A 53 2.43 5.15 -3.36
N ILE A 54 1.12 5.33 -3.15
CA ILE A 54 0.51 5.27 -1.82
C ILE A 54 0.79 3.92 -1.17
N LEU A 55 0.57 2.82 -1.90
CA LEU A 55 0.86 1.47 -1.41
C LEU A 55 2.35 1.27 -1.06
N LYS A 56 3.25 1.81 -1.89
CA LYS A 56 4.69 1.77 -1.64
C LYS A 56 5.05 2.53 -0.36
N GLU A 57 4.56 3.75 -0.19
CA GLU A 57 4.81 4.56 1.00
C GLU A 57 4.23 3.94 2.26
N MET A 58 3.00 3.40 2.17
CA MET A 58 2.37 2.66 3.27
C MET A 58 3.24 1.48 3.74
N LYS A 59 3.80 0.72 2.79
CA LYS A 59 4.71 -0.38 3.08
C LYS A 59 6.01 0.11 3.74
N THR A 60 6.60 1.20 3.25
CA THR A 60 7.81 1.80 3.85
C THR A 60 7.55 2.20 5.30
N VAL A 61 6.43 2.85 5.59
CA VAL A 61 6.10 3.26 6.97
C VAL A 61 5.81 2.05 7.85
N LYS A 62 5.19 1.00 7.32
CA LYS A 62 5.02 -0.27 8.04
C LYS A 62 6.37 -0.91 8.37
N GLU A 63 7.32 -0.92 7.44
CA GLU A 63 8.68 -1.42 7.71
C GLU A 63 9.39 -0.57 8.77
N GLN A 64 9.16 0.76 8.80
CA GLN A 64 9.66 1.63 9.87
C GLN A 64 9.05 1.30 11.24
N LEU A 65 7.74 0.98 11.28
CA LEU A 65 7.07 0.50 12.49
C LEU A 65 7.66 -0.81 12.98
N ASP A 66 7.79 -1.80 12.08
CA ASP A 66 8.28 -3.15 12.39
C ASP A 66 9.75 -3.13 12.87
N THR A 67 10.55 -2.18 12.35
CA THR A 67 11.97 -2.02 12.72
C THR A 67 12.20 -1.02 13.85
N CYS A 68 11.14 -0.35 14.34
CA CYS A 68 11.25 0.66 15.39
C CYS A 68 11.56 -0.01 16.75
N PRO A 69 12.66 0.37 17.43
CA PRO A 69 13.01 -0.19 18.73
C PRO A 69 11.88 0.00 19.74
N GLU A 70 11.65 -1.00 20.60
CA GLU A 70 10.64 -0.93 21.66
C GLU A 70 10.88 0.21 22.66
N SER A 71 12.11 0.70 22.77
CA SER A 71 12.46 1.84 23.64
C SER A 71 12.06 3.21 23.08
N ARG A 72 11.50 3.27 21.86
CA ARG A 72 11.16 4.52 21.15
C ARG A 72 9.66 4.61 20.82
N ASP A 73 8.84 4.55 21.86
CA ASP A 73 7.38 4.70 21.75
C ASP A 73 6.96 6.02 21.10
N ASP A 74 7.77 7.08 21.25
CA ASP A 74 7.57 8.37 20.60
C ASP A 74 7.59 8.26 19.07
N LEU A 75 8.62 7.58 18.53
CA LEU A 75 8.75 7.37 17.08
C LEU A 75 7.73 6.37 16.56
N ARG A 76 7.43 5.33 17.35
CA ARG A 76 6.42 4.33 16.99
C ARG A 76 5.05 4.98 16.87
N ALA A 77 4.67 5.85 17.79
CA ALA A 77 3.43 6.61 17.72
C ALA A 77 3.39 7.54 16.50
N GLU A 78 4.51 8.21 16.16
CA GLU A 78 4.61 9.05 14.97
C GLU A 78 4.44 8.24 13.67
N TYR A 79 5.14 7.10 13.56
CA TYR A 79 5.04 6.22 12.40
C TYR A 79 3.66 5.59 12.29
N GLN A 80 3.02 5.24 13.42
CA GLN A 80 1.67 4.68 13.43
C GLN A 80 0.67 5.72 12.95
N ALA A 81 0.73 6.95 13.48
CA ALA A 81 -0.15 8.03 13.06
C ALA A 81 0.05 8.35 11.57
N ARG A 82 1.29 8.30 11.06
CA ARG A 82 1.58 8.45 9.63
C ARG A 82 1.01 7.29 8.81
N TYR A 83 1.15 6.05 9.28
CA TYR A 83 0.58 4.87 8.63
C TYR A 83 -0.94 4.98 8.53
N ASP A 84 -1.61 5.35 9.62
CA ASP A 84 -3.06 5.50 9.68
C ASP A 84 -3.57 6.58 8.73
N VAL A 85 -2.83 7.70 8.59
CA VAL A 85 -3.15 8.73 7.61
C VAL A 85 -3.00 8.19 6.20
N ILE A 86 -1.88 7.56 5.86
CA ILE A 86 -1.62 7.03 4.51
C ILE A 86 -2.66 5.95 4.15
N ALA A 87 -3.04 5.09 5.11
CA ALA A 87 -4.01 4.02 4.93
C ALA A 87 -5.39 4.55 4.52
N LYS A 88 -5.79 5.76 4.94
CA LYS A 88 -7.05 6.40 4.49
C LYS A 88 -7.04 6.73 3.00
N TYR A 89 -5.86 6.91 2.41
CA TYR A 89 -5.70 7.20 0.98
C TYR A 89 -5.39 5.95 0.14
N ALA A 90 -4.98 4.86 0.79
CA ALA A 90 -4.70 3.62 0.10
C ALA A 90 -5.98 3.03 -0.49
N PRO A 91 -5.92 2.43 -1.69
CA PRO A 91 -7.03 1.62 -2.17
C PRO A 91 -7.32 0.52 -1.15
N GLN A 92 -8.59 0.22 -0.93
CA GLN A 92 -9.00 -0.82 0.01
C GLN A 92 -8.34 -2.14 -0.40
N GLN A 93 -7.42 -2.61 0.45
CA GLN A 93 -6.72 -3.86 0.23
C GLN A 93 -7.49 -5.01 0.84
N MET A 94 -7.48 -6.15 0.17
CA MET A 94 -8.00 -7.39 0.71
C MET A 94 -7.16 -7.82 1.93
N SER A 95 -7.85 -8.22 2.99
CA SER A 95 -7.27 -8.84 4.17
C SER A 95 -6.71 -10.24 3.86
N ALA A 96 -5.95 -10.80 4.81
CA ALA A 96 -5.38 -12.14 4.65
C ALA A 96 -6.47 -13.21 4.41
N GLU A 97 -7.60 -13.07 5.11
CA GLU A 97 -8.76 -13.96 5.00
C GLU A 97 -9.44 -13.81 3.64
N GLU A 98 -9.69 -12.58 3.19
CA GLU A 98 -10.28 -12.33 1.87
C GLU A 98 -9.36 -12.81 0.75
N ILE A 99 -8.04 -12.63 0.88
CA ILE A 99 -7.07 -13.17 -0.09
C ILE A 99 -7.17 -14.69 -0.12
N ARG A 100 -7.21 -15.35 1.04
CA ARG A 100 -7.31 -16.81 1.12
C ARG A 100 -8.56 -17.32 0.43
N THR A 101 -9.73 -16.78 0.78
CA THR A 101 -11.01 -17.16 0.16
C THR A 101 -10.97 -16.92 -1.34
N TYR A 102 -10.45 -15.77 -1.79
CA TYR A 102 -10.33 -15.46 -3.22
C TYR A 102 -9.45 -16.44 -3.98
N LEU A 103 -8.32 -16.84 -3.38
CA LEU A 103 -7.41 -17.81 -3.95
C LEU A 103 -8.04 -19.21 -4.02
N GLU A 104 -8.70 -19.64 -2.94
CA GLU A 104 -9.38 -20.94 -2.87
C GLU A 104 -10.56 -21.01 -3.85
N GLU A 105 -11.28 -19.91 -4.09
CA GLU A 105 -12.42 -19.88 -5.03
C GLU A 105 -11.99 -19.78 -6.49
N LYS A 106 -11.06 -18.88 -6.83
CA LYS A 106 -10.71 -18.60 -8.24
C LYS A 106 -9.48 -19.32 -8.75
N PHE A 107 -8.63 -19.80 -7.86
CA PHE A 107 -7.35 -20.40 -8.20
C PHE A 107 -7.17 -21.80 -7.60
N ALA A 108 -8.25 -22.48 -7.19
CA ALA A 108 -8.24 -23.84 -6.63
C ALA A 108 -7.33 -24.80 -7.42
N ASP A 109 -7.47 -24.84 -8.74
CA ASP A 109 -6.71 -25.72 -9.63
C ASP A 109 -5.21 -25.38 -9.61
N VAL A 110 -4.86 -24.09 -9.53
CA VAL A 110 -3.48 -23.63 -9.47
C VAL A 110 -2.90 -23.87 -8.08
N LEU A 111 -3.68 -23.68 -7.02
CA LEU A 111 -3.29 -23.98 -5.64
C LEU A 111 -3.00 -25.48 -5.45
N ALA A 112 -3.76 -26.35 -6.11
CA ALA A 112 -3.57 -27.81 -6.05
C ALA A 112 -2.18 -28.24 -6.55
N THR A 113 -1.53 -27.45 -7.40
CA THR A 113 -0.15 -27.72 -7.85
C THR A 113 0.88 -27.60 -6.72
N LYS A 114 0.54 -26.91 -5.63
CA LYS A 114 1.45 -26.47 -4.55
C LYS A 114 2.72 -25.76 -5.02
N ASN A 115 2.78 -25.35 -6.29
CA ASN A 115 3.94 -24.68 -6.87
C ASN A 115 3.81 -23.17 -6.64
N LYS A 116 4.53 -22.67 -5.62
CA LYS A 116 4.51 -21.24 -5.24
C LYS A 116 4.82 -20.32 -6.42
N GLY A 117 5.77 -20.67 -7.28
CA GLY A 117 6.13 -19.85 -8.44
C GLY A 117 5.01 -19.75 -9.46
N GLN A 118 4.33 -20.86 -9.73
CA GLN A 118 3.19 -20.91 -10.64
C GLN A 118 1.97 -20.19 -10.06
N ILE A 119 1.68 -20.40 -8.77
CA ILE A 119 0.59 -19.72 -8.06
C ILE A 119 0.83 -18.21 -8.07
N MET A 120 2.01 -17.75 -7.65
CA MET A 120 2.35 -16.32 -7.65
C MET A 120 2.20 -15.70 -9.04
N LYS A 121 2.63 -16.39 -10.10
CA LYS A 121 2.50 -15.89 -11.48
C LYS A 121 1.02 -15.75 -11.89
N ALA A 122 0.16 -16.69 -11.51
CA ALA A 122 -1.26 -16.67 -11.85
C ALA A 122 -2.03 -15.60 -11.04
N VAL A 123 -1.78 -15.51 -9.74
CA VAL A 123 -2.57 -14.68 -8.81
C VAL A 123 -2.13 -13.21 -8.83
N MET A 124 -0.85 -12.93 -9.09
CA MET A 124 -0.35 -11.54 -9.15
C MET A 124 -0.96 -10.76 -10.32
N GLY A 125 -1.44 -11.42 -11.39
CA GLY A 125 -2.14 -10.72 -12.46
C GLY A 125 -3.45 -10.07 -11.98
N ASP A 126 -4.14 -10.71 -11.04
CA ASP A 126 -5.49 -10.33 -10.63
C ASP A 126 -5.54 -9.63 -9.26
N LEU A 127 -4.60 -9.97 -8.37
CA LEU A 127 -4.48 -9.37 -7.02
C LEU A 127 -3.56 -8.15 -6.98
N LYS A 128 -2.82 -7.85 -8.05
CA LYS A 128 -1.95 -6.66 -8.10
C LYS A 128 -2.77 -5.38 -7.93
N GLY A 129 -2.43 -4.62 -6.90
CA GLY A 129 -3.14 -3.38 -6.54
C GLY A 129 -4.37 -3.60 -5.65
N LYS A 130 -4.89 -4.85 -5.56
CA LYS A 130 -6.00 -5.22 -4.66
C LYS A 130 -5.51 -5.78 -3.33
N ALA A 131 -4.29 -6.31 -3.26
CA ALA A 131 -3.71 -6.87 -2.04
C ALA A 131 -2.20 -6.61 -1.98
N ASP A 132 -1.65 -6.60 -0.76
CA ASP A 132 -0.21 -6.47 -0.56
C ASP A 132 0.54 -7.72 -1.02
N GLY A 133 1.61 -7.55 -1.80
CA GLY A 133 2.36 -8.65 -2.38
C GLY A 133 3.07 -9.54 -1.34
N LYS A 134 3.49 -9.00 -0.19
CA LYS A 134 4.03 -9.84 0.89
C LYS A 134 2.91 -10.65 1.53
N LEU A 135 1.74 -10.04 1.74
CA LEU A 135 0.58 -10.74 2.31
C LEU A 135 0.09 -11.87 1.39
N ILE A 136 0.00 -11.63 0.07
CA ILE A 136 -0.30 -12.68 -0.92
C ILE A 136 0.72 -13.82 -0.82
N ASN A 137 2.01 -13.50 -0.78
CA ASN A 137 3.07 -14.50 -0.66
C ASN A 137 2.96 -15.32 0.63
N GLN A 138 2.67 -14.66 1.76
CA GLN A 138 2.48 -15.31 3.05
C GLN A 138 1.28 -16.27 3.02
N VAL A 139 0.12 -15.83 2.52
CA VAL A 139 -1.08 -16.66 2.41
C VAL A 139 -0.83 -17.86 1.49
N VAL A 140 -0.21 -17.64 0.31
CA VAL A 140 0.19 -18.73 -0.60
C VAL A 140 1.18 -19.69 0.08
N ALA A 141 2.13 -19.17 0.85
CA ALA A 141 3.09 -19.98 1.57
C ALA A 141 2.42 -20.83 2.65
N ASP A 142 1.38 -20.32 3.32
CA ASP A 142 0.60 -21.05 4.32
C ASP A 142 -0.33 -22.10 3.71
N ILE A 143 -0.97 -21.81 2.56
CA ILE A 143 -1.79 -22.80 1.82
C ILE A 143 -0.93 -23.96 1.29
N CYS A 144 0.29 -23.68 0.85
CA CYS A 144 1.18 -24.69 0.28
C CYS A 144 1.98 -25.50 1.32
N LYS A 145 1.83 -25.23 2.62
CA LYS A 145 2.34 -26.12 3.67
C LYS A 145 1.62 -27.48 3.62
#